data_AF-A0A2P4Q895-F1
#
_entry.id   AF-A0A2P4Q895-F1
#
_cell.length_a   1.000
_cell.length_b   1.000
_cell.length_c   1.000
_cell.angle_alpha   90.00
_cell.angle_beta   90.00
_cell.angle_gamma   90.00
#
_symmetry.space_group_name_H-M   'P 1'
#
loop_
_entity.id
_entity.type
_entity.pdbx_description
1 polymer ?
#
loop_
_entity_poly.entity_id
_entity_poly.type
_entity_poly.pdbx_seq_one_letter_code
_entity_poly.pdbx_strand_id
1 'polypeptide(L)'
;MARRNLYCFILGDYVRGVFPATISEVTHVKGSDIPFKDFTVAYLKDLIWELREDILSSSNVDLWKVEIEETDNIIKKLENIKTDIQAEFGGVKLSRMTQSINTIFLDNPPVGIHIIVQLPATTGKRKAEDSDEGNENQAKKGKLTQLEQKDAEKIINLIDNLNTIDTNQPIFRVPPLPGDSEYTTIYNRQCYPYFREFIFNDKDFKRYFITGNPGIGKTYFGRLLLVTLLKKGKTVLMDHKDFTLYINPKEKMTFIVNTDEYKLFAQDSDTWCIIDERKPQISHDFNVGKLIMVSSPKKELIKDFVKASKCKSMYMPVWEKDEVLDYCELLKIDSITLVMEKFKLCGGIARLIFDPSMNLKCIEKIIERAVTSIDSKILDYQGKTVNGDELTHKLIHIHTNLPSDDEEDPYTDSIYYFASEHVANFCLEKLKKDNNKELRKFMNNAKDISEMGSLRGQLFEMICHVILRSGKDFSVRELPNGHVETKNFGILEEDYYSYC
;
A
#
# COMPACT_ATOMS: atom_id res chain seq x y z
N MET A 1 19.96 -24.14 31.73
CA MET A 1 19.67 -23.78 30.33
C MET A 1 20.03 -22.33 30.13
N ALA A 2 20.73 -21.99 29.05
CA ALA A 2 21.00 -20.59 28.73
C ALA A 2 19.73 -19.95 28.14
N ARG A 3 19.23 -18.88 28.76
CA ARG A 3 18.13 -18.07 28.24
C ARG A 3 18.34 -16.63 28.66
N ARG A 4 18.17 -15.70 27.72
CA ARG A 4 18.23 -14.26 27.96
C ARG A 4 17.06 -13.59 27.26
N ASN A 5 16.26 -12.83 27.99
CA ASN A 5 15.18 -12.02 27.42
C ASN A 5 15.71 -10.57 27.29
N LEU A 6 15.66 -9.99 26.10
CA LEU A 6 16.06 -8.60 25.86
C LEU A 6 14.83 -7.80 25.44
N TYR A 7 14.36 -6.90 26.30
CA TYR A 7 13.20 -6.06 26.01
C TYR A 7 13.58 -4.91 25.06
N CYS A 8 12.84 -4.83 23.96
CA CYS A 8 13.14 -3.98 22.80
C CYS A 8 12.00 -2.97 22.58
N PHE A 9 12.32 -1.77 22.10
CA PHE A 9 11.35 -0.76 21.67
C PHE A 9 11.77 -0.19 20.31
N ILE A 10 10.86 0.00 19.36
CA ILE A 10 11.16 0.67 18.07
C ILE A 10 10.95 2.17 18.23
N LEU A 11 11.99 2.98 17.99
CA LEU A 11 11.88 4.44 18.11
C LEU A 11 10.83 4.97 17.11
N GLY A 12 9.77 5.58 17.65
CA GLY A 12 8.59 6.01 16.87
C GLY A 12 7.41 5.03 16.80
N ASP A 13 7.47 3.85 17.44
CA ASP A 13 6.33 2.92 17.53
C ASP A 13 5.36 3.32 18.67
N TYR A 14 4.29 4.01 18.28
CA TYR A 14 3.19 4.46 19.16
C TYR A 14 2.05 3.42 19.25
N VAL A 15 2.25 2.19 18.76
CA VAL A 15 1.17 1.20 18.57
C VAL A 15 1.38 -0.08 19.38
N ARG A 16 2.62 -0.61 19.41
CA ARG A 16 2.89 -1.95 19.98
C ARG A 16 3.79 -1.96 21.21
N GLY A 17 4.45 -0.85 21.53
CA GLY A 17 5.21 -0.70 22.77
C GLY A 17 6.44 -1.60 22.88
N VAL A 18 6.79 -1.98 24.11
CA VAL A 18 7.96 -2.82 24.42
C VAL A 18 7.66 -4.29 24.10
N PHE A 19 8.59 -4.99 23.44
CA PHE A 19 8.46 -6.39 23.06
C PHE A 19 9.71 -7.22 23.42
N PRO A 20 9.57 -8.50 23.82
CA PRO A 20 10.70 -9.33 24.25
C PRO A 20 11.39 -10.06 23.08
N ALA A 21 12.68 -9.81 22.87
CA ALA A 21 13.55 -10.71 22.10
C ALA A 21 14.09 -11.80 23.03
N THR A 22 13.53 -13.02 22.97
CA THR A 22 14.01 -14.17 23.76
C THR A 22 15.09 -14.92 22.99
N ILE A 23 16.27 -15.04 23.58
CA ILE A 23 17.42 -15.79 23.05
C ILE A 23 17.62 -17.01 23.95
N SER A 24 17.53 -18.20 23.36
CA SER A 24 17.59 -19.50 24.05
C SER A 24 18.88 -20.25 23.71
N GLU A 25 19.13 -21.36 24.41
CA GLU A 25 20.32 -22.23 24.30
C GLU A 25 20.68 -22.58 22.85
N VAL A 26 19.65 -22.82 22.04
CA VAL A 26 19.66 -22.68 20.58
C VAL A 26 18.51 -21.75 20.21
N THR A 27 18.73 -20.83 19.27
CA THR A 27 17.74 -19.86 18.78
C THR A 27 17.68 -19.94 17.26
N HIS A 28 16.49 -20.18 16.71
CA HIS A 28 16.28 -20.20 15.26
C HIS A 28 16.22 -18.78 14.71
N VAL A 29 17.04 -18.46 13.71
CA VAL A 29 17.07 -17.17 13.00
C VAL A 29 17.36 -17.41 11.53
N LYS A 30 16.56 -16.84 10.61
CA LYS A 30 16.70 -16.99 9.14
C LYS A 30 16.95 -18.41 8.65
N GLY A 31 16.15 -19.36 9.14
CA GLY A 31 16.26 -20.78 8.76
C GLY A 31 17.44 -21.52 9.40
N SER A 32 18.20 -20.89 10.30
CA SER A 32 19.42 -21.43 10.90
C SER A 32 19.32 -21.51 12.42
N ASP A 33 19.74 -22.64 12.98
CA ASP A 33 19.78 -22.86 14.44
C ASP A 33 21.09 -22.33 15.04
N ILE A 34 21.03 -21.19 15.72
CA ILE A 34 22.21 -20.49 16.28
C ILE A 34 22.37 -20.83 17.78
N PRO A 35 23.48 -21.46 18.21
CA PRO A 35 23.76 -21.69 19.63
C PRO A 35 23.99 -20.38 20.40
N PHE A 36 23.51 -20.32 21.65
CA PHE A 36 23.59 -19.12 22.51
C PHE A 36 25.01 -18.53 22.67
N LYS A 37 26.02 -19.40 22.69
CA LYS A 37 27.45 -19.01 22.77
C LYS A 37 27.93 -18.25 21.52
N ASP A 38 27.38 -18.58 20.35
CA ASP A 38 27.79 -18.08 19.03
C ASP A 38 26.89 -16.91 18.56
N PHE A 39 25.93 -16.50 19.39
CA PHE A 39 24.95 -15.46 19.07
C PHE A 39 25.59 -14.05 19.12
N THR A 40 25.34 -13.24 18.09
CA THR A 40 26.02 -11.96 17.83
C THR A 40 25.02 -10.82 17.54
N VAL A 41 25.51 -9.58 17.47
CA VAL A 41 24.72 -8.41 17.05
C VAL A 41 24.06 -8.62 15.67
N ALA A 42 24.70 -9.33 14.74
CA ALA A 42 24.10 -9.67 13.45
C ALA A 42 22.83 -10.53 13.62
N TYR A 43 22.93 -11.66 14.32
CA TYR A 43 21.78 -12.53 14.60
C TYR A 43 20.71 -11.83 15.47
N LEU A 44 21.11 -10.88 16.31
CA LEU A 44 20.18 -10.06 17.10
C LEU A 44 19.37 -9.08 16.23
N LYS A 45 19.98 -8.46 15.22
CA LYS A 45 19.25 -7.63 14.23
C LYS A 45 18.28 -8.47 13.40
N ASP A 46 18.71 -9.67 13.01
CA ASP A 46 17.89 -10.58 12.22
C ASP A 46 16.72 -11.15 13.03
N LEU A 47 16.92 -11.54 14.30
CA LEU A 47 15.86 -11.96 15.22
C LEU A 47 14.87 -10.82 15.52
N ILE A 48 15.35 -9.59 15.77
CA ILE A 48 14.49 -8.42 16.00
C ILE A 48 13.66 -8.09 14.75
N TRP A 49 14.23 -8.29 13.56
CA TRP A 49 13.52 -8.14 12.30
C TRP A 49 12.43 -9.21 12.12
N GLU A 50 12.72 -10.49 12.33
CA GLU A 50 11.73 -11.57 12.25
C GLU A 50 10.60 -11.42 13.29
N LEU A 51 10.92 -10.92 14.49
CA LEU A 51 9.93 -10.61 15.52
C LEU A 51 9.03 -9.40 15.17
N ARG A 52 9.46 -8.51 14.26
CA ARG A 52 8.78 -7.24 13.92
C ARG A 52 8.75 -6.94 12.42
N GLU A 53 8.53 -7.95 11.57
CA GLU A 53 8.33 -7.77 10.12
C GLU A 53 7.14 -6.83 9.80
N ASP A 54 6.24 -6.61 10.78
CA ASP A 54 5.11 -5.67 10.70
C ASP A 54 5.51 -4.19 10.60
N ILE A 55 6.74 -3.83 11.01
CA ILE A 55 7.29 -2.46 10.90
C ILE A 55 8.66 -2.46 10.20
N LEU A 56 9.50 -3.45 10.45
CA LEU A 56 10.88 -3.46 10.00
C LEU A 56 10.99 -4.03 8.57
N SER A 57 11.08 -3.16 7.57
CA SER A 57 11.20 -3.56 6.16
C SER A 57 12.51 -4.29 5.82
N SER A 58 13.49 -4.32 6.73
CA SER A 58 14.70 -5.14 6.68
C SER A 58 15.38 -5.17 8.05
N SER A 59 16.35 -6.08 8.26
CA SER A 59 17.21 -6.07 9.45
C SER A 59 18.33 -5.02 9.43
N ASN A 60 18.34 -4.11 8.44
CA ASN A 60 19.23 -2.95 8.42
C ASN A 60 18.73 -1.84 9.38
N VAL A 61 18.71 -2.15 10.67
CA VAL A 61 18.31 -1.26 11.77
C VAL A 61 19.49 -0.89 12.65
N ASP A 62 19.44 0.26 13.31
CA ASP A 62 20.41 0.68 14.30
C ASP A 62 19.96 0.25 15.70
N LEU A 63 20.66 -0.73 16.29
CA LEU A 63 20.41 -1.16 17.65
C LEU A 63 21.23 -0.32 18.62
N TRP A 64 20.58 0.28 19.60
CA TRP A 64 21.18 0.98 20.71
C TRP A 64 20.97 0.17 21.99
N LYS A 65 22.05 -0.22 22.66
CA LYS A 65 21.95 -0.73 24.03
C LYS A 65 21.55 0.42 24.95
N VAL A 66 20.53 0.20 25.76
CA VAL A 66 20.15 1.01 26.93
C VAL A 66 19.94 0.09 28.13
N GLU A 67 19.71 0.65 29.31
CA GLU A 67 19.29 -0.08 30.52
C GLU A 67 18.34 0.87 31.29
N ILE A 68 17.10 1.06 30.80
CA ILE A 68 16.18 2.11 31.28
C ILE A 68 14.82 1.54 31.71
N GLU A 69 14.23 2.09 32.78
CA GLU A 69 12.92 1.63 33.29
C GLU A 69 11.76 1.91 32.31
N GLU A 70 10.80 1.00 32.24
CA GLU A 70 9.59 1.17 31.43
C GLU A 70 8.58 2.05 32.18
N THR A 71 8.53 3.34 31.83
CA THR A 71 7.60 4.32 32.41
C THR A 71 6.93 5.18 31.34
N ASP A 72 5.70 5.63 31.57
CA ASP A 72 4.92 6.47 30.64
C ASP A 72 5.70 7.67 30.08
N ASN A 73 6.58 8.27 30.89
CA ASN A 73 7.40 9.43 30.50
C ASN A 73 8.52 9.02 29.54
N ILE A 74 9.14 7.87 29.76
CA ILE A 74 10.18 7.31 28.89
C ILE A 74 9.55 6.83 27.57
N ILE A 75 8.40 6.15 27.61
CA ILE A 75 7.67 5.73 26.41
C ILE A 75 7.31 6.94 25.54
N LYS A 76 6.74 8.01 26.11
CA LYS A 76 6.43 9.25 25.37
C LYS A 76 7.65 9.94 24.76
N LYS A 77 8.85 9.78 25.33
CA LYS A 77 10.10 10.24 24.70
C LYS A 77 10.52 9.32 23.55
N LEU A 78 10.30 8.01 23.65
CA LEU A 78 10.65 7.03 22.61
C LEU A 78 9.68 7.01 21.43
N GLU A 79 8.43 7.44 21.61
CA GLU A 79 7.46 7.72 20.54
C GLU A 79 7.91 8.84 19.60
N ASN A 80 8.83 9.73 20.05
CA ASN A 80 9.39 10.77 19.21
C ASN A 80 10.63 10.26 18.43
N ILE A 81 10.47 10.09 17.12
CA ILE A 81 11.54 9.65 16.20
C ILE A 81 12.76 10.59 16.14
N LYS A 82 12.66 11.82 16.66
CA LYS A 82 13.77 12.80 16.75
C LYS A 82 14.56 12.71 18.06
N THR A 83 14.19 11.83 18.99
CA THR A 83 14.86 11.71 20.29
C THR A 83 16.29 11.18 20.14
N ASP A 84 17.26 11.90 20.69
CA ASP A 84 18.66 11.48 20.72
C ASP A 84 18.85 10.41 21.81
N ILE A 85 18.98 9.16 21.36
CA ILE A 85 19.11 7.99 22.24
C ILE A 85 20.39 8.04 23.09
N GLN A 86 21.45 8.67 22.60
CA GLN A 86 22.71 8.78 23.33
C GLN A 86 22.62 9.85 24.42
N ALA A 87 22.03 11.01 24.11
CA ALA A 87 21.90 12.11 25.06
C ALA A 87 20.82 11.88 26.13
N GLU A 88 19.65 11.34 25.75
CA GLU A 88 18.49 11.20 26.63
C GLU A 88 18.52 9.92 27.49
N PHE A 89 19.17 8.85 27.01
CA PHE A 89 19.16 7.53 27.67
C PHE A 89 20.56 6.92 27.86
N GLY A 90 21.64 7.66 27.57
CA GLY A 90 23.01 7.15 27.66
C GLY A 90 23.32 6.01 26.67
N GLY A 91 22.51 5.86 25.62
CA GLY A 91 22.50 4.66 24.78
C GLY A 91 23.80 4.45 23.99
N VAL A 92 24.24 3.19 23.91
CA VAL A 92 25.47 2.79 23.22
C VAL A 92 25.14 2.02 21.94
N LYS A 93 25.50 2.59 20.78
CA LYS A 93 25.20 2.01 19.47
C LYS A 93 25.98 0.72 19.19
N LEU A 94 25.27 -0.38 18.93
CA LEU A 94 25.84 -1.70 18.63
C LEU A 94 26.31 -1.78 17.17
N SER A 95 27.46 -1.16 16.91
CA SER A 95 28.06 -1.05 15.57
C SER A 95 28.83 -2.30 15.11
N ARG A 96 29.32 -3.13 16.04
CA ARG A 96 30.14 -4.32 15.75
C ARG A 96 29.27 -5.56 15.54
N MET A 97 28.88 -5.82 14.29
CA MET A 97 28.02 -6.96 13.91
C MET A 97 28.49 -8.33 14.45
N THR A 98 29.80 -8.56 14.52
CA THR A 98 30.41 -9.82 15.00
C THR A 98 30.56 -9.91 16.53
N GLN A 99 30.20 -8.87 17.28
CA GLN A 99 30.32 -8.90 18.74
C GLN A 99 29.28 -9.83 19.36
N SER A 100 29.71 -10.73 20.24
CA SER A 100 28.80 -11.66 20.93
C SER A 100 27.93 -10.91 21.94
N ILE A 101 26.63 -11.24 21.98
CA ILE A 101 25.66 -10.68 22.94
C ILE A 101 26.09 -10.90 24.39
N ASN A 102 26.86 -11.97 24.64
CA ASN A 102 27.35 -12.38 25.95
C ASN A 102 28.40 -11.40 26.52
N THR A 103 28.97 -10.55 25.66
CA THR A 103 29.88 -9.45 26.05
C THR A 103 29.19 -8.09 26.16
N ILE A 104 27.91 -8.00 25.76
CA ILE A 104 27.16 -6.73 25.64
C ILE A 104 26.14 -6.60 26.78
N PHE A 105 25.38 -7.66 27.02
CA PHE A 105 24.34 -7.72 28.05
C PHE A 105 24.77 -8.61 29.20
N LEU A 106 24.34 -8.27 30.42
CA LEU A 106 24.52 -9.10 31.61
C LEU A 106 23.64 -10.36 31.52
N ASP A 107 23.94 -11.37 32.33
CA ASP A 107 23.14 -12.61 32.36
C ASP A 107 21.71 -12.38 32.87
N ASN A 108 21.57 -11.50 33.87
CA ASN A 108 20.30 -10.94 34.32
C ASN A 108 20.34 -9.41 34.11
N PRO A 109 19.81 -8.88 32.99
CA PRO A 109 19.62 -7.44 32.83
C PRO A 109 18.55 -6.89 33.78
N PRO A 110 18.58 -5.59 34.14
CA PRO A 110 17.56 -4.94 34.96
C PRO A 110 16.19 -4.92 34.26
N VAL A 111 15.10 -4.83 35.04
CA VAL A 111 13.74 -4.77 34.48
C VAL A 111 13.51 -3.41 33.81
N GLY A 112 13.12 -3.42 32.54
CA GLY A 112 12.96 -2.23 31.70
C GLY A 112 13.31 -2.51 30.24
N ILE A 113 13.59 -1.47 29.46
CA ILE A 113 14.00 -1.55 28.05
C ILE A 113 15.53 -1.68 27.98
N HIS A 114 16.00 -2.67 27.22
CA HIS A 114 17.43 -2.98 27.06
C HIS A 114 17.96 -2.59 25.66
N ILE A 115 17.06 -2.50 24.67
CA ILE A 115 17.38 -2.17 23.28
C ILE A 115 16.39 -1.16 22.74
N ILE A 116 16.89 -0.06 22.17
CA ILE A 116 16.11 0.80 21.28
C ILE A 116 16.52 0.50 19.84
N VAL A 117 15.53 0.14 19.03
CA VAL A 117 15.65 -0.13 17.60
C VAL A 117 15.35 1.17 16.87
N GLN A 118 16.40 1.85 16.41
CA GLN A 118 16.27 3.05 15.58
C GLN A 118 16.25 2.64 14.11
N LEU A 119 15.21 3.04 13.38
CA LEU A 119 15.21 2.94 11.92
C LEU A 119 16.32 3.86 11.35
N PRO A 120 17.09 3.43 10.33
CA PRO A 120 18.15 4.25 9.75
C PRO A 120 17.54 5.52 9.17
N ALA A 121 17.80 6.65 9.83
CA ALA A 121 17.06 7.88 9.59
C ALA A 121 17.31 8.41 8.16
N THR A 122 16.24 8.53 7.36
CA THR A 122 16.23 9.18 6.05
C THR A 122 16.49 10.68 6.23
N THR A 123 17.76 11.06 6.36
CA THR A 123 18.16 12.26 7.11
C THR A 123 18.17 13.52 6.27
N GLY A 124 17.03 14.20 6.29
CA GLY A 124 17.02 15.65 6.28
C GLY A 124 17.88 16.23 7.42
N LYS A 125 18.49 17.38 7.15
CA LYS A 125 19.34 18.25 8.00
C LYS A 125 18.53 18.85 9.20
N ARG A 126 19.04 19.55 10.23
CA ARG A 126 20.34 19.93 10.88
C ARG A 126 19.97 20.77 12.14
N LYS A 127 20.82 21.18 13.10
CA LYS A 127 22.17 20.85 13.64
C LYS A 127 22.21 21.51 15.06
N ALA A 128 23.09 21.10 15.97
CA ALA A 128 23.54 21.92 17.10
C ALA A 128 25.09 21.96 17.13
N GLU A 129 25.68 22.94 17.81
CA GLU A 129 27.07 23.39 17.58
C GLU A 129 27.90 23.47 18.87
N ASP A 130 29.22 23.21 18.86
CA ASP A 130 30.05 22.50 17.84
C ASP A 130 31.28 21.82 18.53
N SER A 131 32.55 21.74 18.07
CA SER A 131 33.30 22.35 16.96
C SER A 131 34.30 21.39 16.29
N ASP A 132 35.39 21.06 16.97
CA ASP A 132 36.58 20.48 16.35
C ASP A 132 36.47 18.95 16.24
N GLU A 133 36.99 18.29 15.20
CA GLU A 133 38.14 18.72 14.38
C GLU A 133 38.06 18.25 12.91
N GLY A 134 38.32 19.17 11.96
CA GLY A 134 38.83 18.85 10.63
C GLY A 134 37.91 18.07 9.65
N ASN A 135 38.12 16.75 9.55
CA ASN A 135 38.14 16.07 8.23
C ASN A 135 36.86 15.32 7.81
N GLU A 136 36.15 14.63 8.70
CA GLU A 136 34.97 13.82 8.27
C GLU A 136 33.83 14.68 7.70
N ASN A 137 33.71 15.93 8.17
CA ASN A 137 32.61 16.80 7.80
C ASN A 137 32.63 17.22 6.33
N GLN A 138 33.80 17.30 5.66
CA GLN A 138 33.82 17.57 4.22
C GLN A 138 33.23 16.41 3.41
N ALA A 139 33.63 15.17 3.71
CA ALA A 139 33.13 13.98 3.01
C ALA A 139 31.63 13.73 3.25
N LYS A 140 31.15 13.89 4.49
CA LYS A 140 29.73 13.73 4.83
C LYS A 140 28.85 14.84 4.25
N LYS A 141 29.31 16.11 4.30
CA LYS A 141 28.61 17.26 3.71
C LYS A 141 28.55 17.14 2.19
N GLY A 142 29.64 16.69 1.54
CA GLY A 142 29.70 16.41 0.11
C GLY A 142 28.75 15.29 -0.35
N LYS A 143 28.68 14.16 0.37
CA LYS A 143 27.74 13.07 0.03
C LYS A 143 26.27 13.46 0.15
N LEU A 144 25.92 14.27 1.17
CA LEU A 144 24.54 14.71 1.33
C LEU A 144 24.14 15.74 0.24
N THR A 145 25.06 16.66 -0.14
CA THR A 145 24.81 17.52 -1.30
C THR A 145 24.78 16.75 -2.61
N GLN A 146 25.58 15.68 -2.77
CA GLN A 146 25.56 14.83 -3.98
C GLN A 146 24.22 14.12 -4.19
N LEU A 147 23.51 13.73 -3.13
CA LEU A 147 22.18 13.14 -3.27
C LEU A 147 21.15 14.19 -3.68
N GLU A 148 21.15 15.35 -3.01
CA GLU A 148 20.30 16.50 -3.35
C GLU A 148 20.58 17.03 -4.77
N GLN A 149 21.84 17.02 -5.21
CA GLN A 149 22.27 17.34 -6.57
C GLN A 149 21.76 16.31 -7.56
N LYS A 150 21.97 15.01 -7.32
CA LYS A 150 21.51 13.93 -8.21
C LYS A 150 19.99 13.93 -8.40
N ASP A 151 19.24 14.14 -7.32
CA ASP A 151 17.78 14.21 -7.40
C ASP A 151 17.27 15.55 -7.96
N ALA A 152 18.09 16.61 -7.97
CA ALA A 152 17.83 17.82 -8.77
C ALA A 152 18.18 17.63 -10.26
N GLU A 153 19.31 17.01 -10.59
CA GLU A 153 19.72 16.64 -11.96
C GLU A 153 18.65 15.81 -12.67
N LYS A 154 18.04 14.86 -11.96
CA LYS A 154 16.87 14.09 -12.42
C LYS A 154 15.71 14.97 -12.87
N ILE A 155 15.37 16.00 -12.08
CA ILE A 155 14.24 16.90 -12.36
C ILE A 155 14.59 17.93 -13.44
N ILE A 156 15.85 18.37 -13.52
CA ILE A 156 16.35 19.16 -14.65
C ILE A 156 16.23 18.33 -15.94
N ASN A 157 16.70 17.08 -15.93
CA ASN A 157 16.56 16.14 -17.05
C ASN A 157 15.10 15.82 -17.39
N LEU A 158 14.17 15.84 -16.42
CA LEU A 158 12.73 15.79 -16.69
C LEU A 158 12.27 17.03 -17.47
N ILE A 159 12.62 18.23 -16.99
CA ILE A 159 12.23 19.53 -17.56
C ILE A 159 12.75 19.67 -19.00
N ASP A 160 14.05 19.41 -19.21
CA ASP A 160 14.72 19.47 -20.52
C ASP A 160 14.07 18.52 -21.55
N ASN A 161 13.53 17.38 -21.10
CA ASN A 161 12.86 16.39 -21.94
C ASN A 161 11.33 16.52 -21.99
N LEU A 162 10.69 17.52 -21.37
CA LEU A 162 9.22 17.66 -21.39
C LEU A 162 8.63 17.67 -22.81
N ASN A 163 9.37 18.22 -23.78
CA ASN A 163 8.94 18.29 -25.17
C ASN A 163 9.09 16.96 -25.93
N THR A 164 9.96 16.04 -25.50
CA THR A 164 10.17 14.73 -26.14
C THR A 164 9.21 13.66 -25.63
N ILE A 165 8.62 13.83 -24.44
CA ILE A 165 7.65 12.90 -23.85
C ILE A 165 6.24 13.17 -24.42
N ASP A 166 5.77 12.35 -25.36
CA ASP A 166 4.37 12.41 -25.83
C ASP A 166 3.43 11.56 -24.96
N THR A 167 2.68 12.23 -24.07
CA THR A 167 1.69 11.61 -23.17
C THR A 167 0.36 11.23 -23.85
N ASN A 168 0.32 11.19 -25.18
CA ASN A 168 -0.80 10.65 -25.97
C ASN A 168 -0.48 9.30 -26.62
N GLN A 169 0.78 8.86 -26.62
CA GLN A 169 1.13 7.52 -27.10
C GLN A 169 0.53 6.43 -26.19
N PRO A 170 0.21 5.22 -26.71
CA PRO A 170 -0.21 4.08 -25.89
C PRO A 170 0.82 3.69 -24.83
N ILE A 171 2.11 3.84 -25.15
CA ILE A 171 3.22 3.71 -24.20
C ILE A 171 4.19 4.87 -24.39
N PHE A 172 4.58 5.50 -23.28
CA PHE A 172 5.63 6.52 -23.24
C PHE A 172 6.59 6.28 -22.08
N ARG A 173 7.71 7.01 -22.04
CA ARG A 173 8.69 6.93 -20.96
C ARG A 173 8.87 8.28 -20.27
N VAL A 174 8.98 8.25 -18.94
CA VAL A 174 9.28 9.41 -18.10
C VAL A 174 10.69 9.21 -17.52
N PRO A 175 11.55 10.24 -17.55
CA PRO A 175 12.83 10.25 -16.83
C PRO A 175 12.73 9.84 -15.35
N PRO A 176 13.80 9.30 -14.75
CA PRO A 176 13.80 8.94 -13.34
C PRO A 176 13.51 10.16 -12.45
N LEU A 177 12.57 10.02 -11.52
CA LEU A 177 12.28 11.00 -10.47
C LEU A 177 13.10 10.70 -9.20
N PRO A 178 13.13 11.58 -8.18
CA PRO A 178 13.76 11.26 -6.90
C PRO A 178 13.21 9.95 -6.32
N GLY A 179 14.10 9.12 -5.76
CA GLY A 179 13.80 7.72 -5.41
C GLY A 179 13.99 6.69 -6.55
N ASP A 180 13.69 7.03 -7.82
CA ASP A 180 13.84 6.08 -8.94
C ASP A 180 15.31 5.78 -9.29
N SER A 181 15.55 4.59 -9.85
CA SER A 181 16.81 4.19 -10.49
C SER A 181 16.82 4.38 -12.02
N GLU A 182 15.68 4.20 -12.68
CA GLU A 182 15.56 4.04 -14.15
C GLU A 182 14.36 4.81 -14.74
N TYR A 183 14.28 4.87 -16.06
CA TYR A 183 13.15 5.48 -16.78
C TYR A 183 11.86 4.70 -16.51
N THR A 184 10.82 5.40 -16.06
CA THR A 184 9.50 4.79 -15.88
C THR A 184 8.82 4.63 -17.23
N THR A 185 8.58 3.41 -17.67
CA THR A 185 7.68 3.13 -18.81
C THR A 185 6.24 3.18 -18.30
N ILE A 186 5.39 3.98 -18.94
CA ILE A 186 3.98 4.16 -18.58
C ILE A 186 3.12 3.75 -19.78
N TYR A 187 2.22 2.79 -19.56
CA TYR A 187 1.10 2.51 -20.45
C TYR A 187 -0.06 3.44 -20.14
N ASN A 188 -0.62 4.02 -21.18
CA ASN A 188 -1.67 5.04 -21.14
C ASN A 188 -3.05 4.38 -21.12
N ARG A 189 -3.40 3.79 -19.96
CA ARG A 189 -4.66 3.07 -19.72
C ARG A 189 -5.87 3.83 -20.24
N GLN A 190 -6.89 3.13 -20.72
CA GLN A 190 -8.09 3.74 -21.32
C GLN A 190 -8.81 4.75 -20.39
N CYS A 191 -8.75 4.54 -19.07
CA CYS A 191 -9.30 5.46 -18.07
C CYS A 191 -8.46 6.74 -17.83
N TYR A 192 -7.17 6.77 -18.19
CA TYR A 192 -6.29 7.92 -17.94
C TYR A 192 -6.70 9.19 -18.73
N PRO A 193 -7.03 9.13 -20.04
CA PRO A 193 -7.57 10.27 -20.76
C PRO A 193 -8.83 10.85 -20.10
N TYR A 194 -9.79 10.00 -19.69
CA TYR A 194 -11.01 10.45 -19.03
C TYR A 194 -10.72 11.20 -17.73
N PHE A 195 -9.99 10.58 -16.79
CA PHE A 195 -9.63 11.24 -15.52
C PHE A 195 -8.86 12.53 -15.75
N ARG A 196 -7.94 12.56 -16.72
CA ARG A 196 -7.13 13.72 -17.05
C ARG A 196 -7.97 14.88 -17.57
N GLU A 197 -8.82 14.65 -18.57
CA GLU A 197 -9.64 15.72 -19.15
C GLU A 197 -10.79 16.14 -18.22
N PHE A 198 -11.37 15.24 -17.41
CA PHE A 198 -12.30 15.63 -16.33
C PHE A 198 -11.62 16.60 -15.36
N ILE A 199 -10.49 16.20 -14.78
CA ILE A 199 -9.73 17.01 -13.80
C ILE A 199 -9.26 18.34 -14.38
N PHE A 200 -8.90 18.38 -15.67
CA PHE A 200 -8.44 19.61 -16.32
C PHE A 200 -9.57 20.58 -16.67
N ASN A 201 -10.71 20.08 -17.16
CA ASN A 201 -11.79 20.94 -17.68
C ASN A 201 -12.86 21.31 -16.63
N ASP A 202 -13.00 20.51 -15.56
CA ASP A 202 -13.87 20.82 -14.42
C ASP A 202 -13.54 22.16 -13.73
N LYS A 203 -14.58 22.82 -13.23
CA LYS A 203 -14.52 24.10 -12.50
C LYS A 203 -15.23 24.06 -11.15
N ASP A 204 -16.05 23.04 -10.89
CA ASP A 204 -16.91 22.97 -9.73
C ASP A 204 -16.22 22.34 -8.52
N PHE A 205 -15.29 21.42 -8.76
CA PHE A 205 -14.49 20.79 -7.71
C PHE A 205 -13.09 21.43 -7.59
N LYS A 206 -12.52 21.31 -6.39
CA LYS A 206 -11.13 21.71 -6.08
C LYS A 206 -10.29 20.55 -5.54
N ARG A 207 -10.95 19.47 -5.13
CA ARG A 207 -10.33 18.20 -4.73
C ARG A 207 -10.82 17.09 -5.65
N TYR A 208 -9.88 16.28 -6.12
CA TYR A 208 -10.11 15.06 -6.87
C TYR A 208 -9.41 13.91 -6.15
N PHE A 209 -10.14 12.85 -5.83
CA PHE A 209 -9.61 11.65 -5.18
C PHE A 209 -9.72 10.47 -6.14
N ILE A 210 -8.59 10.04 -6.71
CA ILE A 210 -8.48 8.89 -7.59
C ILE A 210 -8.05 7.69 -6.76
N THR A 211 -8.94 6.70 -6.62
CA THR A 211 -8.73 5.53 -5.77
C THR A 211 -8.95 4.22 -6.53
N GLY A 212 -9.14 3.10 -5.81
CA GLY A 212 -9.18 1.75 -6.36
C GLY A 212 -8.04 0.89 -5.82
N ASN A 213 -7.91 -0.33 -6.33
CA ASN A 213 -7.05 -1.38 -5.76
C ASN A 213 -5.54 -1.03 -5.80
N PRO A 214 -4.72 -1.53 -4.86
CA PRO A 214 -3.26 -1.36 -4.91
C PRO A 214 -2.66 -1.98 -6.17
N GLY A 215 -1.72 -1.29 -6.84
CA GLY A 215 -0.96 -1.86 -7.96
C GLY A 215 -1.58 -1.81 -9.36
N ILE A 216 -2.69 -1.08 -9.56
CA ILE A 216 -3.39 -0.93 -10.87
C ILE A 216 -2.94 0.25 -11.75
N GLY A 217 -2.01 1.10 -11.28
CA GLY A 217 -1.43 2.20 -12.06
C GLY A 217 -1.56 3.63 -11.49
N LYS A 218 -2.25 3.83 -10.36
CA LYS A 218 -2.55 5.17 -9.78
C LYS A 218 -1.35 6.14 -9.71
N THR A 219 -0.19 5.68 -9.24
CA THR A 219 1.09 6.45 -9.24
C THR A 219 1.56 6.85 -10.64
N TYR A 220 1.39 5.98 -11.65
CA TYR A 220 1.71 6.31 -13.03
C TYR A 220 0.73 7.35 -13.63
N PHE A 221 -0.54 7.34 -13.23
CA PHE A 221 -1.46 8.43 -13.54
C PHE A 221 -1.03 9.76 -12.91
N GLY A 222 -0.56 9.75 -11.66
CA GLY A 222 0.07 10.92 -11.03
C GLY A 222 1.28 11.45 -11.82
N ARG A 223 2.15 10.56 -12.32
CA ARG A 223 3.30 10.92 -13.17
C ARG A 223 2.89 11.43 -14.56
N LEU A 224 1.83 10.89 -15.17
CA LEU A 224 1.22 11.40 -16.42
C LEU A 224 0.67 12.82 -16.23
N LEU A 225 -0.03 13.08 -15.11
CA LEU A 225 -0.54 14.41 -14.76
C LEU A 225 0.61 15.41 -14.56
N LEU A 226 1.66 15.04 -13.82
CA LEU A 226 2.87 15.85 -13.62
C LEU A 226 3.46 16.30 -14.96
N VAL A 227 3.74 15.36 -15.87
CA VAL A 227 4.29 15.70 -17.21
C VAL A 227 3.33 16.58 -18.00
N THR A 228 2.04 16.24 -18.04
CA THR A 228 1.08 16.98 -18.88
C THR A 228 0.82 18.41 -18.35
N LEU A 229 0.84 18.61 -17.04
CA LEU A 229 0.72 19.94 -16.42
C LEU A 229 1.95 20.81 -16.68
N LEU A 230 3.16 20.25 -16.54
CA LEU A 230 4.40 20.96 -16.86
C LEU A 230 4.48 21.31 -18.35
N LYS A 231 4.07 20.41 -19.26
CA LYS A 231 3.92 20.71 -20.71
C LYS A 231 2.89 21.79 -21.01
N LYS A 232 1.82 21.91 -20.21
CA LYS A 232 0.86 23.02 -20.26
C LYS A 232 1.38 24.30 -19.56
N GLY A 233 2.63 24.32 -19.10
CA GLY A 233 3.26 25.47 -18.46
C GLY A 233 2.67 25.82 -17.09
N LYS A 234 2.06 24.85 -16.40
CA LYS A 234 1.49 25.00 -15.06
C LYS A 234 2.47 24.59 -13.97
N THR A 235 2.32 25.23 -12.81
CA THR A 235 3.06 24.94 -11.59
C THR A 235 2.52 23.66 -10.94
N VAL A 236 3.41 22.77 -10.50
CA VAL A 236 3.04 21.51 -9.85
C VAL A 236 3.74 21.36 -8.50
N LEU A 237 2.98 20.98 -7.48
CA LEU A 237 3.48 20.53 -6.18
C LEU A 237 3.25 19.02 -6.06
N MET A 238 4.30 18.22 -6.26
CA MET A 238 4.26 16.76 -6.11
C MET A 238 4.60 16.38 -4.66
N ASP A 239 3.70 15.68 -3.98
CA ASP A 239 3.91 15.10 -2.65
C ASP A 239 3.90 13.57 -2.73
N HIS A 240 5.06 13.02 -3.06
CA HIS A 240 5.32 11.59 -3.13
C HIS A 240 5.91 11.09 -1.81
N LYS A 241 5.76 9.80 -1.50
CA LYS A 241 6.29 9.17 -0.27
C LYS A 241 7.75 9.56 0.03
N ASP A 242 8.58 9.54 -1.01
CA ASP A 242 10.04 9.72 -0.90
C ASP A 242 10.51 11.17 -1.13
N PHE A 243 9.65 12.06 -1.64
CA PHE A 243 9.99 13.46 -1.91
C PHE A 243 8.75 14.37 -1.98
N THR A 244 8.87 15.59 -1.44
CA THR A 244 7.91 16.67 -1.67
C THR A 244 8.59 17.80 -2.46
N LEU A 245 8.00 18.21 -3.58
CA LEU A 245 8.70 18.99 -4.61
C LEU A 245 7.76 19.96 -5.34
N TYR A 246 8.14 21.24 -5.34
CA TYR A 246 7.51 22.30 -6.11
C TYR A 246 8.29 22.55 -7.42
N ILE A 247 7.57 22.65 -8.54
CA ILE A 247 8.14 22.89 -9.87
C ILE A 247 7.31 23.98 -10.58
N ASN A 248 7.92 25.14 -10.82
CA ASN A 248 7.46 26.11 -11.82
C ASN A 248 8.36 25.98 -13.06
N PRO A 249 7.84 25.49 -14.22
CA PRO A 249 8.64 25.24 -15.41
C PRO A 249 9.20 26.50 -16.10
N LYS A 250 8.89 27.72 -15.60
CA LYS A 250 9.39 29.00 -16.13
C LYS A 250 10.40 29.72 -15.23
N GLU A 251 10.57 29.26 -13.99
CA GLU A 251 11.34 30.00 -12.98
C GLU A 251 12.30 29.12 -12.17
N LYS A 252 11.75 28.16 -11.43
CA LYS A 252 12.47 27.48 -10.35
C LYS A 252 11.81 26.16 -9.95
N MET A 253 12.67 25.28 -9.45
CA MET A 253 12.35 24.04 -8.80
C MET A 253 12.77 24.15 -7.32
N THR A 254 12.02 23.57 -6.39
CA THR A 254 12.28 23.71 -4.95
C THR A 254 11.77 22.48 -4.19
N PHE A 255 12.68 21.73 -3.55
CA PHE A 255 12.30 20.69 -2.59
C PHE A 255 11.66 21.32 -1.36
N ILE A 256 10.53 20.77 -0.92
CA ILE A 256 9.75 21.27 0.21
C ILE A 256 10.08 20.44 1.45
N VAL A 257 10.57 21.10 2.50
CA VAL A 257 11.12 20.41 3.69
C VAL A 257 10.24 20.53 4.93
N ASN A 258 9.21 21.38 4.91
CA ASN A 258 8.24 21.51 5.99
C ASN A 258 6.81 21.81 5.51
N THR A 259 5.86 21.61 6.42
CA THR A 259 4.41 21.71 6.15
C THR A 259 3.91 23.16 6.00
N ASP A 260 4.70 24.19 6.36
CA ASP A 260 4.29 25.58 6.20
C ASP A 260 4.72 26.15 4.84
N GLU A 261 5.91 25.79 4.36
CA GLU A 261 6.27 25.88 2.93
C GLU A 261 5.24 25.16 2.06
N TYR A 262 4.85 23.93 2.43
CA TYR A 262 3.83 23.18 1.69
C TYR A 262 2.54 23.97 1.51
N LYS A 263 1.99 24.52 2.60
CA LYS A 263 0.77 25.34 2.58
C LYS A 263 0.97 26.57 1.69
N LEU A 264 2.09 27.27 1.83
CA LEU A 264 2.39 28.49 1.07
C LEU A 264 2.43 28.21 -0.44
N PHE A 265 3.14 27.17 -0.88
CA PHE A 265 3.23 26.81 -2.30
C PHE A 265 1.94 26.22 -2.87
N ALA A 266 1.18 25.48 -2.06
CA ALA A 266 -0.14 24.98 -2.44
C ALA A 266 -1.18 26.12 -2.56
N GLN A 267 -1.09 27.15 -1.72
CA GLN A 267 -2.03 28.28 -1.69
C GLN A 267 -1.97 29.18 -2.92
N ASP A 268 -0.93 29.08 -3.76
CA ASP A 268 -0.92 29.75 -5.06
C ASP A 268 -2.06 29.19 -5.95
N SER A 269 -2.87 30.11 -6.49
CA SER A 269 -4.04 29.80 -7.33
C SER A 269 -3.71 29.07 -8.64
N ASP A 270 -2.46 29.15 -9.12
CA ASP A 270 -2.01 28.45 -10.33
C ASP A 270 -1.29 27.12 -10.04
N THR A 271 -1.11 26.75 -8.77
CA THR A 271 -0.51 25.46 -8.35
C THR A 271 -1.51 24.31 -8.43
N TRP A 272 -1.02 23.20 -9.00
CA TRP A 272 -1.68 21.90 -9.00
C TRP A 272 -0.94 20.97 -8.05
N CYS A 273 -1.57 20.55 -6.96
CA CYS A 273 -0.98 19.62 -6.00
C CYS A 273 -1.32 18.18 -6.37
N ILE A 274 -0.31 17.32 -6.54
CA ILE A 274 -0.48 15.88 -6.78
C ILE A 274 0.04 15.15 -5.53
N ILE A 275 -0.82 14.39 -4.85
CA ILE A 275 -0.52 13.71 -3.58
C ILE A 275 -0.58 12.20 -3.81
N ASP A 276 0.55 11.50 -3.65
CA ASP A 276 0.69 10.07 -4.02
C ASP A 276 0.94 9.20 -2.77
N GLU A 277 -0.06 8.40 -2.41
CA GLU A 277 -0.14 7.52 -1.24
C GLU A 277 0.25 8.14 0.14
N ARG A 278 0.29 9.48 0.28
CA ARG A 278 0.47 10.20 1.56
C ARG A 278 -0.82 10.74 2.15
N LYS A 279 -0.84 10.99 3.47
CA LYS A 279 -1.87 11.83 4.11
C LYS A 279 -1.65 13.30 3.72
N PRO A 280 -2.67 14.04 3.25
CA PRO A 280 -2.52 15.45 2.87
C PRO A 280 -2.05 16.35 4.02
N GLN A 281 -1.15 17.29 3.72
CA GLN A 281 -0.53 18.22 4.69
C GLN A 281 -1.35 19.51 4.90
N ILE A 282 -2.64 19.50 4.52
CA ILE A 282 -3.54 20.66 4.41
C ILE A 282 -4.92 20.32 4.96
N SER A 283 -5.65 21.33 5.45
CA SER A 283 -6.98 21.16 6.05
C SER A 283 -8.08 20.92 5.01
N HIS A 284 -9.28 20.60 5.50
CA HIS A 284 -10.49 20.46 4.68
C HIS A 284 -11.00 21.80 4.14
N ASP A 285 -10.63 22.92 4.76
CA ASP A 285 -11.07 24.29 4.40
C ASP A 285 -10.24 24.90 3.26
N PHE A 286 -9.06 24.35 2.98
CA PHE A 286 -8.22 24.77 1.86
C PHE A 286 -9.03 24.70 0.54
N ASN A 287 -9.03 25.75 -0.28
CA ASN A 287 -9.90 25.81 -1.47
C ASN A 287 -9.34 26.64 -2.65
N VAL A 288 -8.03 26.92 -2.66
CA VAL A 288 -7.42 27.87 -3.63
C VAL A 288 -6.91 27.16 -4.89
N GLY A 289 -5.78 26.46 -4.81
CA GLY A 289 -5.26 25.59 -5.89
C GLY A 289 -6.11 24.33 -6.13
N LYS A 290 -5.74 23.54 -7.14
CA LYS A 290 -6.38 22.22 -7.42
C LYS A 290 -5.58 21.10 -6.74
N LEU A 291 -6.30 20.22 -6.04
CA LEU A 291 -5.73 19.11 -5.26
C LEU A 291 -6.12 17.77 -5.88
N ILE A 292 -5.15 16.94 -6.25
CA ILE A 292 -5.36 15.63 -6.87
C ILE A 292 -4.66 14.58 -6.00
N MET A 293 -5.44 13.77 -5.30
CA MET A 293 -4.91 12.68 -4.47
C MET A 293 -5.05 11.35 -5.23
N VAL A 294 -3.93 10.69 -5.51
CA VAL A 294 -3.88 9.32 -6.03
C VAL A 294 -3.51 8.39 -4.85
N SER A 295 -4.47 7.59 -4.37
CA SER A 295 -4.21 6.71 -3.22
C SER A 295 -5.18 5.55 -3.12
N SER A 296 -4.68 4.40 -2.68
CA SER A 296 -5.52 3.25 -2.29
C SER A 296 -6.44 3.64 -1.12
N PRO A 297 -7.62 3.03 -0.91
CA PRO A 297 -8.64 3.52 0.03
C PRO A 297 -8.34 3.23 1.51
N LYS A 298 -7.12 3.58 1.97
CA LYS A 298 -6.70 3.51 3.37
C LYS A 298 -7.29 4.71 4.12
N LYS A 299 -8.40 4.45 4.81
CA LYS A 299 -9.25 5.42 5.55
C LYS A 299 -8.48 6.46 6.36
N GLU A 300 -7.40 6.08 7.03
CA GLU A 300 -6.57 6.96 7.87
C GLU A 300 -5.87 8.08 7.08
N LEU A 301 -5.54 7.82 5.82
CA LEU A 301 -4.96 8.79 4.88
C LEU A 301 -6.04 9.69 4.27
N ILE A 302 -7.19 9.12 3.89
CA ILE A 302 -8.17 9.77 3.00
C ILE A 302 -9.34 10.46 3.73
N LYS A 303 -9.66 10.07 4.96
CA LYS A 303 -10.88 10.49 5.68
C LYS A 303 -11.05 12.01 5.75
N ASP A 304 -9.97 12.75 5.93
CA ASP A 304 -10.03 14.22 6.07
C ASP A 304 -9.94 14.95 4.72
N PHE A 305 -9.55 14.27 3.64
CA PHE A 305 -9.56 14.79 2.27
C PHE A 305 -10.96 14.70 1.64
N VAL A 306 -11.61 13.53 1.79
CA VAL A 306 -12.93 13.24 1.17
C VAL A 306 -14.09 13.93 1.90
N LYS A 307 -13.94 14.21 3.21
CA LYS A 307 -14.90 15.03 3.99
C LYS A 307 -15.12 16.45 3.46
N ALA A 308 -14.14 17.02 2.77
CA ALA A 308 -14.19 18.41 2.37
C ALA A 308 -15.28 18.63 1.32
N SER A 309 -16.09 19.69 1.48
CA SER A 309 -17.03 20.09 0.44
C SER A 309 -16.29 20.34 -0.88
N LYS A 310 -16.91 20.00 -2.03
CA LYS A 310 -16.30 20.05 -3.37
C LYS A 310 -15.09 19.11 -3.55
N CYS A 311 -15.19 17.89 -3.01
CA CYS A 311 -14.33 16.75 -3.36
C CYS A 311 -15.07 15.76 -4.28
N LYS A 312 -14.54 15.54 -5.50
CA LYS A 312 -14.99 14.48 -6.41
C LYS A 312 -14.14 13.24 -6.17
N SER A 313 -14.78 12.11 -5.87
CA SER A 313 -14.12 10.80 -5.84
C SER A 313 -14.33 10.08 -7.17
N MET A 314 -13.31 9.38 -7.65
CA MET A 314 -13.37 8.50 -8.81
C MET A 314 -12.52 7.24 -8.55
N TYR A 315 -12.94 6.12 -9.12
CA TYR A 315 -12.34 4.81 -8.91
C TYR A 315 -11.64 4.37 -10.20
N MET A 316 -10.32 4.18 -10.14
CA MET A 316 -9.57 3.58 -11.23
C MET A 316 -9.93 2.08 -11.29
N PRO A 317 -10.36 1.56 -12.45
CA PRO A 317 -10.72 0.15 -12.58
C PRO A 317 -9.49 -0.75 -12.42
N VAL A 318 -9.73 -2.03 -12.12
CA VAL A 318 -8.73 -3.10 -12.37
C VAL A 318 -8.35 -3.13 -13.85
N TRP A 319 -7.29 -3.86 -14.19
CA TRP A 319 -6.97 -4.10 -15.60
C TRP A 319 -7.93 -5.13 -16.19
N GLU A 320 -8.42 -4.86 -17.39
CA GLU A 320 -9.25 -5.81 -18.12
C GLU A 320 -8.41 -6.83 -18.88
N LYS A 321 -9.03 -7.95 -19.28
CA LYS A 321 -8.35 -9.02 -20.01
C LYS A 321 -7.70 -8.49 -21.30
N ASP A 322 -8.42 -7.67 -22.05
CA ASP A 322 -7.94 -7.19 -23.35
C ASP A 322 -6.94 -6.03 -23.18
N GLU A 323 -7.07 -5.20 -22.14
CA GLU A 323 -6.05 -4.22 -21.74
C GLU A 323 -4.71 -4.88 -21.34
N VAL A 324 -4.77 -6.06 -20.71
CA VAL A 324 -3.58 -6.89 -20.43
C VAL A 324 -2.93 -7.43 -21.71
N LEU A 325 -3.74 -7.83 -22.70
CA LEU A 325 -3.25 -8.33 -23.98
C LEU A 325 -2.63 -7.22 -24.85
N ASP A 326 -3.28 -6.05 -24.95
CA ASP A 326 -2.76 -4.85 -25.61
C ASP A 326 -1.36 -4.49 -25.09
N TYR A 327 -1.20 -4.45 -23.76
CA TYR A 327 0.08 -4.14 -23.11
C TYR A 327 1.15 -5.21 -23.37
N CYS A 328 0.76 -6.49 -23.41
CA CYS A 328 1.63 -7.59 -23.78
C CYS A 328 2.14 -7.47 -25.23
N GLU A 329 1.28 -7.09 -26.19
CA GLU A 329 1.68 -6.86 -27.59
C GLU A 329 2.62 -5.64 -27.70
N LEU A 330 2.21 -4.50 -27.13
CA LEU A 330 2.95 -3.24 -27.21
C LEU A 330 4.36 -3.31 -26.60
N LEU A 331 4.55 -4.10 -25.53
CA LEU A 331 5.87 -4.35 -24.93
C LEU A 331 6.56 -5.63 -25.43
N LYS A 332 5.92 -6.41 -26.31
CA LYS A 332 6.44 -7.70 -26.84
C LYS A 332 6.81 -8.68 -25.72
N ILE A 333 5.87 -8.92 -24.82
CA ILE A 333 6.03 -9.85 -23.69
C ILE A 333 5.79 -11.27 -24.20
N ASP A 334 6.87 -12.04 -24.43
CA ASP A 334 6.81 -13.41 -24.98
C ASP A 334 5.91 -14.36 -24.16
N SER A 335 5.89 -14.19 -22.84
CA SER A 335 5.23 -15.10 -21.88
C SER A 335 3.74 -14.80 -21.65
N ILE A 336 2.97 -14.52 -22.72
CA ILE A 336 1.54 -14.17 -22.63
C ILE A 336 0.72 -15.23 -21.87
N THR A 337 1.00 -16.52 -22.07
CA THR A 337 0.32 -17.61 -21.35
C THR A 337 0.46 -17.48 -19.84
N LEU A 338 1.68 -17.23 -19.33
CA LEU A 338 1.95 -17.04 -17.91
C LEU A 338 1.30 -15.76 -17.36
N VAL A 339 1.28 -14.68 -18.16
CA VAL A 339 0.54 -13.45 -17.83
C VAL A 339 -0.95 -13.75 -17.63
N MET A 340 -1.56 -14.53 -18.53
CA MET A 340 -2.98 -14.89 -18.42
C MET A 340 -3.27 -15.92 -17.31
N GLU A 341 -2.33 -16.80 -16.96
CA GLU A 341 -2.44 -17.67 -15.78
C GLU A 341 -2.41 -16.84 -14.48
N LYS A 342 -1.50 -15.86 -14.37
CA LYS A 342 -1.48 -14.92 -13.24
C LYS A 342 -2.79 -14.11 -13.15
N PHE A 343 -3.30 -13.63 -14.29
CA PHE A 343 -4.60 -12.92 -14.36
C PHE A 343 -5.76 -13.80 -13.87
N LYS A 344 -5.81 -15.07 -14.28
CA LYS A 344 -6.83 -16.03 -13.79
C LYS A 344 -6.74 -16.27 -12.28
N LEU A 345 -5.54 -16.26 -11.69
CA LEU A 345 -5.37 -16.41 -10.24
C LEU A 345 -5.79 -15.16 -9.46
N CYS A 346 -5.34 -13.96 -9.85
CA CYS A 346 -5.46 -12.75 -9.02
C CYS A 346 -6.14 -11.54 -9.68
N GLY A 347 -6.80 -11.74 -10.81
CA GLY A 347 -7.50 -10.70 -11.57
C GLY A 347 -6.59 -9.60 -12.10
N GLY A 348 -7.20 -8.47 -12.47
CA GLY A 348 -6.57 -7.31 -13.09
C GLY A 348 -5.62 -6.47 -12.23
N ILE A 349 -4.81 -7.09 -11.36
CA ILE A 349 -3.79 -6.38 -10.58
C ILE A 349 -2.46 -6.44 -11.34
N ALA A 350 -2.22 -5.43 -12.19
CA ALA A 350 -1.01 -5.32 -13.01
C ALA A 350 0.31 -5.55 -12.23
N ARG A 351 0.42 -5.07 -10.98
CA ARG A 351 1.60 -5.32 -10.13
C ARG A 351 1.81 -6.80 -9.77
N LEU A 352 0.78 -7.65 -9.75
CA LEU A 352 0.96 -9.11 -9.56
C LEU A 352 1.22 -9.83 -10.89
N ILE A 353 0.54 -9.37 -11.96
CA ILE A 353 0.65 -9.92 -13.31
C ILE A 353 2.06 -9.70 -13.89
N PHE A 354 2.56 -8.46 -13.89
CA PHE A 354 3.76 -8.08 -14.65
C PHE A 354 5.06 -8.01 -13.83
N ASP A 355 5.00 -8.14 -12.50
CA ASP A 355 6.20 -8.20 -11.65
C ASP A 355 7.01 -9.49 -11.94
N PRO A 356 8.29 -9.39 -12.34
CA PRO A 356 9.13 -10.57 -12.64
C PRO A 356 9.46 -11.42 -11.41
N SER A 357 9.39 -10.86 -10.18
CA SER A 357 9.60 -11.61 -8.94
C SER A 357 8.38 -12.46 -8.55
N MET A 358 7.19 -12.09 -9.03
CA MET A 358 5.96 -12.84 -8.82
C MET A 358 5.85 -14.00 -9.82
N ASN A 359 5.76 -15.22 -9.29
CA ASN A 359 5.35 -16.41 -10.03
C ASN A 359 4.02 -16.95 -9.47
N LEU A 360 3.40 -17.90 -10.17
CA LEU A 360 2.10 -18.48 -9.80
C LEU A 360 2.06 -18.92 -8.32
N LYS A 361 3.08 -19.63 -7.85
CA LYS A 361 3.17 -20.12 -6.45
C LYS A 361 3.34 -19.02 -5.42
N CYS A 362 3.87 -17.86 -5.78
CA CYS A 362 3.86 -16.68 -4.91
C CYS A 362 2.46 -16.06 -4.81
N ILE A 363 1.74 -15.99 -5.93
CA ILE A 363 0.38 -15.45 -6.00
C ILE A 363 -0.60 -16.36 -5.26
N GLU A 364 -0.54 -17.68 -5.52
CA GLU A 364 -1.28 -18.71 -4.78
C GLU A 364 -1.08 -18.54 -3.26
N LYS A 365 0.17 -18.48 -2.77
CA LYS A 365 0.47 -18.29 -1.35
C LYS A 365 -0.03 -16.98 -0.76
N ILE A 366 -0.11 -15.90 -1.56
CA ILE A 366 -0.71 -14.63 -1.13
C ILE A 366 -2.23 -14.79 -0.95
N ILE A 367 -2.89 -15.49 -1.88
CA ILE A 367 -4.32 -15.81 -1.81
C ILE A 367 -4.60 -16.76 -0.64
N GLU A 368 -3.84 -17.86 -0.49
CA GLU A 368 -3.96 -18.83 0.61
C GLU A 368 -3.84 -18.16 1.98
N ARG A 369 -2.84 -17.29 2.17
CA ARG A 369 -2.66 -16.53 3.42
C ARG A 369 -3.84 -15.59 3.70
N ALA A 370 -4.31 -14.89 2.68
CA ALA A 370 -5.47 -14.02 2.82
C ALA A 370 -6.75 -14.82 3.13
N VAL A 371 -7.02 -15.94 2.44
CA VAL A 371 -8.16 -16.83 2.71
C VAL A 371 -8.08 -17.50 4.09
N THR A 372 -6.88 -17.85 4.55
CA THR A 372 -6.67 -18.36 5.91
C THR A 372 -6.98 -17.30 6.98
N SER A 373 -6.79 -16.01 6.66
CA SER A 373 -7.08 -14.88 7.56
C SER A 373 -8.56 -14.44 7.60
N ILE A 374 -9.49 -15.19 6.99
CA ILE A 374 -10.92 -14.84 6.89
C ILE A 374 -11.69 -14.90 8.23
N ASP A 375 -11.06 -15.30 9.33
CA ASP A 375 -11.66 -15.37 10.68
C ASP A 375 -12.45 -14.09 11.04
N SER A 376 -13.78 -14.20 10.94
CA SER A 376 -14.82 -13.20 11.20
C SER A 376 -14.79 -11.88 10.40
N LYS A 377 -13.61 -11.35 10.00
CA LYS A 377 -13.47 -9.95 9.55
C LYS A 377 -14.10 -9.64 8.18
N ILE A 378 -14.05 -10.55 7.21
CA ILE A 378 -14.81 -10.40 5.95
C ILE A 378 -16.32 -10.37 6.21
N LEU A 379 -16.77 -10.95 7.31
CA LEU A 379 -18.17 -11.09 7.69
C LEU A 379 -18.66 -9.88 8.51
N ASP A 380 -17.75 -9.03 9.00
CA ASP A 380 -18.04 -7.84 9.80
C ASP A 380 -17.92 -6.52 9.00
N TYR A 381 -17.95 -6.58 7.67
CA TYR A 381 -18.14 -5.39 6.83
C TYR A 381 -19.50 -4.73 7.14
N GLN A 382 -19.49 -3.55 7.78
CA GLN A 382 -20.68 -2.77 8.14
C GLN A 382 -20.84 -1.49 7.29
N GLY A 383 -20.80 -1.59 5.95
CA GLY A 383 -21.14 -0.50 5.03
C GLY A 383 -20.32 0.80 5.14
N LYS A 384 -19.23 0.80 5.91
CA LYS A 384 -18.41 1.99 6.18
C LYS A 384 -17.17 1.92 5.31
N THR A 385 -17.13 2.73 4.26
CA THR A 385 -15.98 3.08 3.37
C THR A 385 -14.75 2.20 3.63
N VAL A 386 -14.58 1.18 2.78
CA VAL A 386 -13.80 -0.04 3.07
C VAL A 386 -12.49 0.26 3.82
N ASN A 387 -12.35 -0.31 5.01
CA ASN A 387 -11.08 -0.40 5.70
C ASN A 387 -10.18 -1.34 4.87
N GLY A 388 -9.33 -0.76 4.03
CA GLY A 388 -8.41 -1.48 3.14
C GLY A 388 -7.24 -2.15 3.87
N ASP A 389 -7.52 -3.12 4.75
CA ASP A 389 -6.54 -4.09 5.25
C ASP A 389 -5.91 -4.81 4.04
N GLU A 390 -4.58 -4.96 4.03
CA GLU A 390 -3.84 -5.33 2.82
C GLU A 390 -4.18 -6.73 2.28
N LEU A 391 -4.76 -7.58 3.13
CA LEU A 391 -5.27 -8.91 2.79
C LEU A 391 -6.67 -8.88 2.14
N THR A 392 -7.52 -7.91 2.49
CA THR A 392 -8.83 -7.71 1.83
C THR A 392 -8.63 -7.44 0.33
N HIS A 393 -7.67 -6.57 -0.01
CA HIS A 393 -7.31 -6.23 -1.39
C HIS A 393 -6.63 -7.36 -2.19
N LYS A 394 -6.48 -8.58 -1.62
CA LYS A 394 -6.08 -9.80 -2.34
C LYS A 394 -7.26 -10.70 -2.69
N LEU A 395 -8.42 -10.45 -2.08
CA LEU A 395 -9.60 -11.30 -2.15
C LEU A 395 -10.78 -10.60 -2.81
N ILE A 396 -10.94 -9.31 -2.55
CA ILE A 396 -12.05 -8.49 -3.04
C ILE A 396 -11.45 -7.29 -3.79
N HIS A 397 -11.91 -7.10 -5.02
CA HIS A 397 -11.57 -5.95 -5.85
C HIS A 397 -12.69 -4.92 -5.84
N ILE A 398 -12.27 -3.66 -5.88
CA ILE A 398 -13.12 -2.54 -6.28
C ILE A 398 -13.15 -2.48 -7.80
N HIS A 399 -14.33 -2.70 -8.37
CA HIS A 399 -14.70 -2.33 -9.73
C HIS A 399 -15.54 -1.05 -9.67
N THR A 400 -15.96 -0.55 -10.82
CA THR A 400 -16.62 0.75 -10.96
C THR A 400 -17.50 0.77 -12.20
N ASN A 401 -18.38 1.75 -12.32
CA ASN A 401 -19.15 2.01 -13.53
C ASN A 401 -18.23 2.49 -14.66
N LEU A 402 -18.32 1.88 -15.84
CA LEU A 402 -17.50 2.20 -17.01
C LEU A 402 -18.28 3.06 -18.01
N PRO A 403 -17.62 3.90 -18.82
CA PRO A 403 -18.29 4.72 -19.83
C PRO A 403 -19.15 3.87 -20.79
N SER A 404 -20.42 4.23 -20.91
CA SER A 404 -21.38 3.67 -21.87
C SER A 404 -22.44 4.71 -22.21
N ASP A 405 -23.28 4.47 -23.21
CA ASP A 405 -24.29 5.44 -23.68
C ASP A 405 -25.34 5.81 -22.62
N ASP A 406 -25.56 4.94 -21.63
CA ASP A 406 -26.51 5.13 -20.52
C ASP A 406 -25.85 5.65 -19.21
N GLU A 407 -24.52 5.84 -19.18
CA GLU A 407 -23.77 6.16 -17.95
C GLU A 407 -23.44 7.67 -17.84
N GLU A 408 -24.18 8.39 -16.99
CA GLU A 408 -24.04 9.85 -16.81
C GLU A 408 -22.78 10.27 -16.03
N ASP A 409 -22.26 9.42 -15.12
CA ASP A 409 -21.08 9.79 -14.30
C ASP A 409 -20.05 8.65 -14.20
N PRO A 410 -19.35 8.29 -15.30
CA PRO A 410 -18.40 7.19 -15.31
C PRO A 410 -17.31 7.28 -14.23
N TYR A 411 -16.95 6.10 -13.71
CA TYR A 411 -15.94 5.85 -12.69
C TYR A 411 -16.22 6.42 -11.29
N THR A 412 -17.47 6.75 -10.93
CA THR A 412 -17.80 7.20 -9.55
C THR A 412 -18.18 6.10 -8.58
N ASP A 413 -18.65 4.96 -9.07
CA ASP A 413 -19.18 3.91 -8.21
C ASP A 413 -18.07 2.99 -7.69
N SER A 414 -18.22 2.49 -6.46
CA SER A 414 -17.41 1.40 -5.93
C SER A 414 -18.25 0.13 -5.87
N ILE A 415 -18.01 -0.80 -6.79
CA ILE A 415 -18.72 -2.07 -6.89
C ILE A 415 -17.78 -3.19 -6.46
N TYR A 416 -18.16 -4.01 -5.48
CA TYR A 416 -17.27 -5.04 -4.93
C TYR A 416 -17.53 -6.41 -5.58
N TYR A 417 -16.45 -7.06 -6.03
CA TYR A 417 -16.41 -8.40 -6.59
C TYR A 417 -15.23 -9.20 -6.01
N PHE A 418 -15.25 -10.53 -6.09
CA PHE A 418 -14.04 -11.31 -5.82
C PHE A 418 -12.92 -10.99 -6.82
N ALA A 419 -11.67 -11.10 -6.38
CA ALA A 419 -10.50 -10.79 -7.19
C ALA A 419 -10.38 -11.67 -8.45
N SER A 420 -10.85 -12.92 -8.38
CA SER A 420 -10.98 -13.86 -9.49
C SER A 420 -11.99 -14.95 -9.13
N GLU A 421 -12.40 -15.74 -10.13
CA GLU A 421 -13.18 -16.97 -9.92
C GLU A 421 -12.44 -17.98 -9.01
N HIS A 422 -11.13 -18.13 -9.20
CA HIS A 422 -10.29 -18.98 -8.36
C HIS A 422 -10.33 -18.53 -6.88
N VAL A 423 -10.20 -17.23 -6.64
CA VAL A 423 -10.31 -16.64 -5.30
C VAL A 423 -11.70 -16.85 -4.71
N ALA A 424 -12.76 -16.64 -5.49
CA ALA A 424 -14.15 -16.87 -5.07
C ALA A 424 -14.35 -18.32 -4.60
N ASN A 425 -13.93 -19.29 -5.43
CA ASN A 425 -13.99 -20.71 -5.13
C ASN A 425 -13.17 -21.09 -3.87
N PHE A 426 -11.98 -20.51 -3.69
CA PHE A 426 -11.16 -20.78 -2.49
C PHE A 426 -11.80 -20.19 -1.21
N CYS A 427 -12.42 -19.01 -1.30
CA CYS A 427 -13.20 -18.43 -0.20
C CYS A 427 -14.43 -19.31 0.14
N LEU A 428 -15.14 -19.79 -0.87
CA LEU A 428 -16.30 -20.68 -0.70
C LEU A 428 -15.90 -22.01 -0.02
N GLU A 429 -14.80 -22.63 -0.42
CA GLU A 429 -14.29 -23.87 0.20
C GLU A 429 -13.86 -23.69 1.67
N LYS A 430 -13.37 -22.51 2.05
CA LYS A 430 -13.11 -22.16 3.45
C LYS A 430 -14.43 -22.00 4.22
N LEU A 431 -15.37 -21.20 3.70
CA LEU A 431 -16.68 -20.94 4.32
C LEU A 431 -17.57 -22.20 4.44
N LYS A 432 -17.43 -23.18 3.54
CA LYS A 432 -18.07 -24.51 3.67
C LYS A 432 -17.60 -25.27 4.91
N LYS A 433 -16.29 -25.21 5.22
CA LYS A 433 -15.66 -25.95 6.33
C LYS A 433 -15.96 -25.33 7.68
N ASP A 434 -16.11 -24.01 7.75
CA ASP A 434 -16.31 -23.25 8.99
C ASP A 434 -17.79 -23.16 9.46
N ASN A 435 -18.66 -24.05 8.95
CA ASN A 435 -20.11 -24.10 9.15
C ASN A 435 -20.95 -22.95 8.57
N ASN A 436 -22.18 -23.31 8.17
CA ASN A 436 -23.24 -22.44 7.63
C ASN A 436 -23.57 -21.16 8.42
N LYS A 437 -23.10 -21.03 9.66
CA LYS A 437 -23.38 -19.88 10.55
C LYS A 437 -22.68 -18.61 10.07
N GLU A 438 -21.39 -18.72 9.74
CA GLU A 438 -20.57 -17.56 9.37
C GLU A 438 -20.89 -17.07 7.95
N LEU A 439 -21.23 -17.99 7.05
CA LEU A 439 -21.83 -17.72 5.74
C LEU A 439 -23.14 -16.91 5.86
N ARG A 440 -24.03 -17.32 6.78
CA ARG A 440 -25.28 -16.57 7.08
C ARG A 440 -25.01 -15.21 7.74
N LYS A 441 -23.99 -15.11 8.60
CA LYS A 441 -23.55 -13.84 9.21
C LYS A 441 -23.15 -12.83 8.12
N PHE A 442 -22.33 -13.24 7.15
CA PHE A 442 -21.99 -12.39 5.99
C PHE A 442 -23.24 -11.97 5.21
N MET A 443 -24.08 -12.91 4.79
CA MET A 443 -25.25 -12.61 3.95
C MET A 443 -26.24 -11.64 4.63
N ASN A 444 -26.35 -11.71 5.96
CA ASN A 444 -27.14 -10.76 6.74
C ASN A 444 -26.44 -9.40 6.88
N ASN A 445 -25.15 -9.36 7.21
CA ASN A 445 -24.41 -8.11 7.41
C ASN A 445 -24.21 -7.32 6.11
N ALA A 446 -24.02 -8.01 4.98
CA ALA A 446 -23.91 -7.43 3.65
C ALA A 446 -25.26 -7.00 3.04
N LYS A 447 -26.40 -7.31 3.67
CA LYS A 447 -27.74 -7.09 3.11
C LYS A 447 -28.04 -5.62 2.82
N ASP A 448 -27.75 -4.74 3.79
CA ASP A 448 -28.13 -3.33 3.76
C ASP A 448 -26.98 -2.42 3.27
N ILE A 449 -26.01 -3.01 2.55
CA ILE A 449 -24.91 -2.31 1.88
C ILE A 449 -25.13 -2.40 0.37
N SER A 450 -25.28 -1.26 -0.29
CA SER A 450 -25.47 -1.11 -1.74
C SER A 450 -24.29 -1.67 -2.52
N GLU A 451 -23.09 -1.22 -2.19
CA GLU A 451 -21.83 -1.47 -2.87
C GLU A 451 -21.42 -2.96 -2.86
N MET A 452 -21.80 -3.67 -1.79
CA MET A 452 -21.57 -5.11 -1.63
C MET A 452 -22.65 -5.96 -2.32
N GLY A 453 -23.59 -5.34 -3.04
CA GLY A 453 -24.69 -6.02 -3.74
C GLY A 453 -24.19 -7.10 -4.71
N SER A 454 -23.17 -6.80 -5.51
CA SER A 454 -22.60 -7.74 -6.47
C SER A 454 -21.84 -8.90 -5.80
N LEU A 455 -20.97 -8.62 -4.83
CA LEU A 455 -20.27 -9.65 -4.05
C LEU A 455 -21.25 -10.59 -3.32
N ARG A 456 -22.33 -10.03 -2.77
CA ARG A 456 -23.44 -10.77 -2.15
C ARG A 456 -24.21 -11.61 -3.17
N GLY A 457 -24.35 -11.12 -4.40
CA GLY A 457 -24.90 -11.84 -5.54
C GLY A 457 -24.04 -13.05 -5.92
N GLN A 458 -22.75 -12.84 -6.18
CA GLN A 458 -21.77 -13.92 -6.45
C GLN A 458 -21.80 -14.99 -5.36
N LEU A 459 -21.74 -14.60 -4.08
CA LEU A 459 -21.83 -15.56 -2.99
C LEU A 459 -23.17 -16.30 -2.97
N PHE A 460 -24.31 -15.61 -3.13
CA PHE A 460 -25.61 -16.27 -3.20
C PHE A 460 -25.69 -17.30 -4.33
N GLU A 461 -25.20 -16.97 -5.51
CA GLU A 461 -25.16 -17.85 -6.68
C GLU A 461 -24.29 -19.08 -6.44
N MET A 462 -23.04 -18.89 -5.99
CA MET A 462 -22.12 -19.99 -5.64
C MET A 462 -22.72 -20.93 -4.57
N ILE A 463 -23.39 -20.37 -3.56
CA ILE A 463 -24.12 -21.14 -2.54
C ILE A 463 -25.29 -21.89 -3.17
N CYS A 464 -26.03 -21.27 -4.10
CA CYS A 464 -27.13 -21.92 -4.81
C CYS A 464 -26.65 -23.09 -5.65
N HIS A 465 -25.55 -22.97 -6.40
CA HIS A 465 -24.97 -24.11 -7.13
C HIS A 465 -24.63 -25.28 -6.18
N VAL A 466 -23.96 -24.99 -5.06
CA VAL A 466 -23.61 -26.03 -4.05
C VAL A 466 -24.85 -26.68 -3.43
N ILE A 467 -25.86 -25.89 -3.11
CA ILE A 467 -27.08 -26.37 -2.47
C ILE A 467 -27.94 -27.18 -3.45
N LEU A 468 -28.21 -26.65 -4.65
CA LEU A 468 -29.07 -27.29 -5.65
C LEU A 468 -28.44 -28.59 -6.19
N ARG A 469 -27.13 -28.62 -6.47
CA ARG A 469 -26.40 -29.84 -6.89
C ARG A 469 -26.44 -30.97 -5.87
N SER A 470 -26.75 -30.69 -4.60
CA SER A 470 -26.68 -31.67 -3.53
C SER A 470 -27.88 -32.65 -3.44
N GLY A 471 -28.71 -32.76 -4.48
CA GLY A 471 -29.77 -33.77 -4.61
C GLY A 471 -30.89 -33.67 -3.57
N LYS A 472 -31.10 -32.48 -3.00
CA LYS A 472 -32.07 -32.25 -1.92
C LYS A 472 -33.45 -31.89 -2.44
N ASP A 473 -34.43 -32.13 -1.57
CA ASP A 473 -35.79 -31.63 -1.73
C ASP A 473 -35.87 -30.15 -1.33
N PHE A 474 -36.44 -29.33 -2.21
CA PHE A 474 -36.63 -27.89 -2.02
C PHE A 474 -38.11 -27.54 -2.02
N SER A 475 -38.51 -26.68 -1.08
CA SER A 475 -39.81 -26.01 -1.16
C SER A 475 -39.70 -24.90 -2.22
N VAL A 476 -40.36 -25.10 -3.36
CA VAL A 476 -40.38 -24.16 -4.48
C VAL A 476 -41.74 -23.47 -4.50
N ARG A 477 -41.74 -22.13 -4.50
CA ARG A 477 -42.95 -21.32 -4.59
C ARG A 477 -43.11 -20.76 -6.00
N GLU A 478 -44.24 -21.05 -6.62
CA GLU A 478 -44.65 -20.42 -7.87
C GLU A 478 -45.00 -18.94 -7.64
N LEU A 479 -44.38 -18.05 -8.42
CA LEU A 479 -44.61 -16.60 -8.32
C LEU A 479 -46.05 -16.17 -8.72
N PRO A 480 -46.71 -16.71 -9.77
CA PRO A 480 -47.99 -16.18 -10.23
C PRO A 480 -49.20 -16.48 -9.31
N ASN A 481 -49.19 -17.63 -8.64
CA ASN A 481 -50.33 -18.15 -7.86
C ASN A 481 -49.98 -18.38 -6.38
N GLY A 482 -48.70 -18.35 -6.00
CA GLY A 482 -48.23 -18.64 -4.65
C GLY A 482 -48.27 -20.11 -4.24
N HIS A 483 -48.55 -21.04 -5.16
CA HIS A 483 -48.50 -22.48 -4.90
C HIS A 483 -47.10 -22.91 -4.46
N VAL A 484 -47.02 -23.92 -3.59
CA VAL A 484 -45.76 -24.41 -3.01
C VAL A 484 -45.67 -25.92 -3.24
N GLU A 485 -44.71 -26.34 -4.07
CA GLU A 485 -44.38 -27.74 -4.29
C GLU A 485 -43.06 -28.12 -3.60
N THR A 486 -42.85 -29.43 -3.42
CA THR A 486 -41.54 -30.00 -3.07
C THR A 486 -40.88 -30.51 -4.33
N LYS A 487 -39.75 -29.93 -4.72
CA LYS A 487 -39.02 -30.27 -5.95
C LYS A 487 -37.62 -30.75 -5.62
N ASN A 488 -37.25 -31.93 -6.11
CA ASN A 488 -35.87 -32.40 -6.11
C ASN A 488 -35.26 -32.15 -7.49
N PHE A 489 -34.05 -31.58 -7.54
CA PHE A 489 -33.35 -31.28 -8.80
C PHE A 489 -32.38 -32.39 -9.23
N GLY A 490 -32.24 -33.46 -8.45
CA GLY A 490 -31.25 -34.50 -8.64
C GLY A 490 -29.82 -34.04 -8.34
N ILE A 491 -28.84 -34.88 -8.67
CA ILE A 491 -27.45 -34.44 -8.76
C ILE A 491 -27.29 -33.80 -10.14
N LEU A 492 -27.10 -32.49 -10.16
CA LEU A 492 -26.84 -31.72 -11.38
C LEU A 492 -25.34 -31.75 -11.67
N GLU A 493 -24.95 -32.17 -12.87
CA GLU A 493 -23.56 -32.18 -13.31
C GLU A 493 -23.04 -30.76 -13.64
N GLU A 494 -21.74 -30.64 -13.91
CA GLU A 494 -21.06 -29.37 -14.14
C GLU A 494 -20.77 -29.14 -15.63
N ASP A 495 -21.79 -28.70 -16.36
CA ASP A 495 -21.56 -27.94 -17.59
C ASP A 495 -20.96 -26.57 -17.22
N TYR A 496 -19.72 -26.32 -17.65
CA TYR A 496 -19.01 -25.07 -17.39
C TYR A 496 -19.61 -23.91 -18.19
N TYR A 497 -20.55 -23.17 -17.57
CA TYR A 497 -20.96 -21.86 -18.06
C TYR A 497 -19.86 -20.84 -17.76
N SER A 498 -19.08 -20.50 -18.78
CA SER A 498 -18.10 -19.42 -18.71
C SER A 498 -18.80 -18.07 -18.66
N TYR A 499 -18.98 -17.53 -17.45
CA TYR A 499 -19.36 -16.13 -17.28
C TYR A 499 -18.26 -15.22 -17.88
N CYS A 500 -18.71 -14.23 -18.66
CA CYS A 500 -17.87 -13.28 -19.38
C CYS A 500 -17.60 -12.04 -18.52
#